data_AF-A0A7V7N0N8-F1
#
_entry.id   AF-A0A7V7N0N8-F1
#
_cell.length_a   1.000
_cell.length_b   1.000
_cell.length_c   1.000
_cell.angle_alpha   90.00
_cell.angle_beta   90.00
_cell.angle_gamma   90.00
#
_symmetry.space_group_name_H-M   'P 1'
#
loop_
_entity.id
_entity.type
_entity.pdbx_description
1 polymer ?
#
loop_
_entity_poly.entity_id
_entity_poly.type
_entity_poly.pdbx_seq_one_letter_code
_entity_poly.pdbx_strand_id
1 'polypeptide(L)'
;MTSKQLFISLFLLLIVTGCQPQSDNEQTLTSEAMACTKDAKICPDGQTVSRNPDLNCQFDPCPEPASEIECMEDMKQCPDGSFVRRDASLNCQFKPCPLANKEPDSPIFCTQDVAQCADGSYVGRDPKNNCQFKPCDDGSIPGRSKARLD
;
A
#
# COMPACT_ATOMS: atom_id res chain seq x y z
N MET A 1 47.30 -27.37 53.44
CA MET A 1 46.88 -27.16 52.04
C MET A 1 45.44 -26.64 52.04
N THR A 2 45.19 -25.45 52.61
CA THR A 2 45.03 -24.15 51.94
C THR A 2 43.91 -24.12 50.89
N SER A 3 42.81 -23.44 51.24
CA SER A 3 41.58 -23.14 50.46
C SER A 3 41.81 -22.79 48.98
N LYS A 4 42.99 -22.27 48.63
CA LYS A 4 43.45 -22.07 47.24
C LYS A 4 43.47 -23.35 46.39
N GLN A 5 43.71 -24.53 46.98
CA GLN A 5 43.75 -25.82 46.27
C GLN A 5 42.34 -26.33 45.90
N LEU A 6 41.31 -25.98 46.68
CA LEU A 6 39.92 -26.39 46.39
C LEU A 6 39.32 -25.57 45.22
N PHE A 7 39.65 -24.28 45.14
CA PHE A 7 39.23 -23.41 44.04
C PHE A 7 39.91 -23.75 42.71
N ILE A 8 41.19 -24.13 42.74
CA ILE A 8 41.93 -24.58 41.54
C ILE A 8 41.33 -25.90 41.01
N SER A 9 40.93 -26.82 41.89
CA SER A 9 40.29 -28.09 41.50
C SER A 9 38.89 -27.89 40.90
N LEU A 10 38.12 -26.89 41.35
CA LEU A 10 36.78 -26.62 40.85
C LEU A 10 36.80 -25.91 39.48
N PHE A 11 37.78 -25.04 39.25
CA PHE A 11 37.98 -24.39 37.95
C PHE A 11 38.50 -25.36 36.88
N LEU A 12 39.37 -26.32 37.25
CA LEU A 12 39.86 -27.35 36.34
C LEU A 12 38.75 -28.33 35.89
N LEU A 13 37.71 -28.56 36.69
CA LEU A 13 36.60 -29.44 36.30
C LEU A 13 35.65 -28.81 35.26
N LEU A 14 35.52 -27.48 35.25
CA LEU A 14 34.64 -26.76 34.31
C LEU A 14 35.25 -26.56 32.92
N ILE A 15 36.56 -26.73 32.76
CA ILE A 15 37.25 -26.56 31.46
C ILE A 15 37.23 -27.86 30.64
N VAL A 16 36.96 -29.03 31.25
CA VAL A 16 36.91 -30.32 30.54
C VAL A 16 35.54 -30.62 29.89
N THR A 17 34.50 -29.83 30.17
CA THR A 17 33.17 -29.98 29.55
C THR A 17 32.91 -29.00 28.39
N GLY A 18 33.91 -28.23 27.97
CA GLY A 18 33.79 -27.28 26.86
C GLY A 18 34.35 -27.82 25.54
N CYS A 19 33.51 -27.84 24.50
CA CYS A 19 33.75 -28.26 23.12
C CYS A 19 33.81 -29.79 22.89
N GLN A 20 32.63 -30.41 22.82
CA GLN A 20 32.46 -31.47 21.84
C GLN A 20 32.49 -30.80 20.45
N PRO A 21 33.37 -31.20 19.51
CA PRO A 21 33.07 -30.94 18.11
C PRO A 21 31.76 -31.66 17.81
N GLN A 22 30.73 -30.92 17.43
CA GLN A 22 29.56 -31.52 16.80
C GLN A 22 30.06 -32.14 15.50
N SER A 23 30.31 -33.45 15.52
CA SER A 23 30.23 -34.21 14.29
C SER A 23 28.75 -34.27 13.97
N ASP A 24 28.27 -33.26 13.26
CA ASP A 24 27.06 -33.38 12.47
C ASP A 24 27.36 -34.44 11.42
N ASN A 25 27.21 -35.71 11.83
CA ASN A 25 26.86 -36.78 10.92
C ASN A 25 25.37 -36.64 10.63
N GLU A 26 25.00 -35.47 10.13
CA GLU A 26 23.85 -35.37 9.25
C GLU A 26 24.29 -36.13 8.01
N GLN A 27 23.56 -37.18 7.66
CA GLN A 27 23.74 -37.86 6.38
C GLN A 27 23.42 -36.85 5.27
N THR A 28 24.37 -35.99 4.98
CA THR A 28 24.43 -35.25 3.74
C THR A 28 24.53 -36.34 2.70
N LEU A 29 23.41 -36.58 2.01
CA LEU A 29 23.45 -37.14 0.66
C LEU A 29 24.43 -36.26 -0.11
N THR A 30 25.70 -36.63 -0.07
CA THR A 30 26.74 -36.13 -0.95
C THR A 30 26.41 -36.73 -2.30
N SER A 31 25.36 -36.18 -2.92
CA SER A 31 25.50 -35.81 -4.32
C SER A 31 26.81 -35.05 -4.35
N GLU A 32 27.86 -35.67 -4.85
CA GLU A 32 29.09 -34.95 -5.21
C GLU A 32 28.61 -33.82 -6.11
N ALA A 33 28.46 -32.63 -5.53
CA ALA A 33 27.95 -31.48 -6.25
C ALA A 33 29.01 -31.18 -7.30
N MET A 34 28.73 -31.58 -8.53
CA MET A 34 29.60 -31.35 -9.67
C MET A 34 29.95 -29.87 -9.68
N ALA A 35 31.18 -29.55 -9.31
CA ALA A 35 31.60 -28.16 -9.22
C ALA A 35 31.87 -27.63 -10.62
N CYS A 36 31.11 -26.61 -11.03
CA CYS A 36 31.32 -25.93 -12.29
C CYS A 36 32.30 -24.75 -12.14
N THR A 37 32.87 -24.30 -13.26
CA THR A 37 33.64 -23.04 -13.27
C THR A 37 32.69 -21.88 -12.94
N LYS A 38 33.23 -20.86 -12.25
CA LYS A 38 32.46 -19.67 -11.81
C LYS A 38 32.27 -18.64 -12.92
N ASP A 39 32.14 -19.11 -14.16
CA ASP A 39 31.94 -18.25 -15.32
C ASP A 39 30.48 -17.79 -15.36
N ALA A 40 30.28 -16.57 -15.85
CA ALA A 40 28.97 -15.96 -15.98
C ALA A 40 28.74 -15.52 -17.44
N LYS A 41 27.51 -15.69 -17.93
CA LYS A 41 27.09 -15.24 -19.26
C LYS A 41 26.03 -14.16 -19.11
N ILE A 42 26.21 -13.06 -19.85
CA ILE A 42 25.23 -11.98 -19.91
C ILE A 42 24.17 -12.32 -20.97
N CYS A 43 22.91 -12.22 -20.57
CA CYS A 43 21.74 -12.42 -21.40
C CYS A 43 21.39 -11.14 -22.19
N PRO A 44 20.57 -11.22 -23.26
CA PRO A 44 20.19 -10.04 -24.05
C PRO A 44 19.49 -8.92 -23.26
N ASP A 45 18.84 -9.27 -22.16
CA ASP A 45 18.19 -8.35 -21.23
C ASP A 45 19.16 -7.73 -20.19
N GLY A 46 20.43 -8.13 -20.21
CA GLY A 46 21.46 -7.70 -19.27
C GLY A 46 21.54 -8.53 -17.98
N GLN A 47 20.64 -9.50 -17.76
CA GLN A 47 20.74 -10.42 -16.62
C GLN A 47 21.93 -11.36 -16.81
N THR A 48 22.45 -11.92 -15.72
CA THR A 48 23.61 -12.82 -15.74
C THR A 48 23.21 -14.22 -15.30
N VAL A 49 23.56 -15.23 -16.11
CA VAL A 49 23.35 -16.65 -15.81
C VAL A 49 24.68 -17.34 -15.55
N SER A 50 24.67 -18.36 -14.69
CA SER A 50 25.86 -19.14 -14.30
C SER A 50 25.79 -20.57 -14.84
N ARG A 51 26.87 -21.33 -14.68
CA ARG A 51 26.87 -22.76 -15.00
C ARG A 51 26.08 -23.56 -13.95
N ASN A 52 25.25 -24.46 -14.42
CA ASN A 52 24.39 -25.31 -13.60
C ASN A 52 24.93 -26.75 -13.55
N PRO A 53 25.27 -27.28 -12.36
CA PRO A 53 25.70 -28.66 -12.16
C PRO A 53 24.71 -29.71 -12.69
N ASP A 54 23.41 -29.43 -12.60
CA ASP A 54 22.34 -30.32 -13.06
C ASP A 54 22.22 -30.35 -14.60
N LEU A 55 22.78 -29.34 -15.27
CA LEU A 55 22.85 -29.23 -16.73
C LEU A 55 24.25 -29.55 -17.27
N ASN A 56 25.01 -30.45 -16.60
CA ASN A 56 26.39 -30.80 -16.97
C ASN A 56 27.29 -29.56 -17.12
N CYS A 57 27.15 -28.61 -16.20
CA CYS A 57 27.85 -27.32 -16.22
C CYS A 57 27.59 -26.46 -17.46
N GLN A 58 26.50 -26.67 -18.18
CA GLN A 58 26.00 -25.69 -19.15
C GLN A 58 25.45 -24.47 -18.42
N PHE A 59 25.39 -23.33 -19.10
CA PHE A 59 24.75 -22.14 -18.56
C PHE A 59 23.25 -22.37 -18.39
N ASP A 60 22.67 -21.84 -17.31
CA ASP A 60 21.22 -21.73 -17.20
C ASP A 60 20.64 -20.98 -18.42
N PRO A 61 19.43 -21.33 -18.86
CA PRO A 61 18.75 -20.58 -19.90
C PRO A 61 18.56 -19.13 -19.44
N CYS A 62 18.66 -18.19 -20.38
CA CYS A 62 18.31 -16.81 -20.08
C CYS A 62 16.83 -16.73 -19.67
N PRO A 63 16.49 -15.92 -18.66
CA PRO A 63 15.09 -15.70 -18.32
C PRO A 63 14.37 -15.21 -19.57
N GLU A 64 13.19 -15.78 -19.82
CA GLU A 64 12.34 -15.22 -20.86
C GLU A 64 12.01 -13.78 -20.47
N PRO A 65 12.00 -12.84 -21.43
CA PRO A 65 11.55 -11.50 -21.13
C PRO A 65 10.15 -11.62 -20.55
N ALA A 66 9.96 -11.17 -19.31
CA ALA A 66 8.62 -10.95 -18.80
C ALA A 66 8.00 -9.95 -19.77
N SER A 67 7.12 -10.42 -20.64
CA SER A 67 6.34 -9.55 -21.52
C SER A 67 5.40 -8.78 -20.61
N GLU A 68 5.90 -7.69 -20.02
CA GLU A 68 5.04 -6.69 -19.42
C GLU A 68 4.16 -6.19 -20.56
N ILE A 69 2.87 -6.55 -20.50
CA ILE A 69 1.90 -6.07 -21.47
C ILE A 69 1.78 -4.55 -21.22
N GLU A 70 2.54 -3.77 -21.99
CA GLU A 70 2.41 -2.32 -21.99
C GLU A 70 1.11 -1.94 -22.69
N CYS A 71 0.19 -1.35 -21.93
CA CYS A 71 -1.04 -0.82 -22.48
C CYS A 71 -0.86 0.65 -22.88
N MET A 72 -1.68 1.10 -23.84
CA MET A 72 -1.76 2.52 -24.14
C MET A 72 -2.25 3.30 -22.91
N GLU A 73 -1.59 4.41 -22.58
CA GLU A 73 -1.92 5.27 -21.43
C GLU A 73 -3.07 6.25 -21.75
N ASP A 74 -4.15 5.73 -22.34
CA ASP A 74 -5.38 6.49 -22.59
C ASP A 74 -6.38 6.38 -21.43
N MET A 75 -7.26 7.38 -21.34
CA MET A 75 -8.30 7.46 -20.30
C MET A 75 -9.68 7.49 -20.93
N LYS A 76 -10.62 6.79 -20.30
CA LYS A 76 -12.04 6.82 -20.66
C LYS A 76 -12.84 7.47 -19.55
N GLN A 77 -13.63 8.48 -19.89
CA GLN A 77 -14.55 9.12 -18.95
C GLN A 77 -15.79 8.22 -18.72
N CYS A 78 -16.17 8.08 -17.46
CA CYS A 78 -17.35 7.34 -17.02
C CYS A 78 -18.58 8.25 -16.87
N PRO A 79 -19.81 7.69 -16.84
CA PRO A 79 -21.04 8.49 -16.70
C PRO A 79 -21.13 9.30 -15.40
N ASP A 80 -20.41 8.90 -14.35
CA ASP A 80 -20.30 9.61 -13.07
C ASP A 80 -19.29 10.77 -13.11
N GLY A 81 -18.55 10.93 -14.21
CA GLY A 81 -17.50 11.91 -14.41
C GLY A 81 -16.09 11.42 -14.01
N SER A 82 -15.94 10.23 -13.45
CA SER A 82 -14.63 9.63 -13.15
C SER A 82 -13.90 9.18 -14.43
N PHE A 83 -12.63 8.78 -14.30
CA PHE A 83 -11.82 8.28 -15.42
C PHE A 83 -11.24 6.90 -15.10
N VAL A 84 -11.27 6.01 -16.08
CA VAL A 84 -10.66 4.67 -16.01
C VAL A 84 -9.57 4.51 -17.07
N ARG A 85 -8.56 3.69 -16.76
CA ARG A 85 -7.44 3.34 -17.66
C ARG A 85 -7.55 1.89 -18.13
N ARG A 86 -6.71 1.51 -19.09
CA ARG A 86 -6.51 0.12 -19.50
C ARG A 86 -5.85 -0.70 -18.39
N ASP A 87 -6.15 -1.99 -18.35
CA ASP A 87 -5.57 -2.94 -17.40
C ASP A 87 -4.88 -4.10 -18.15
N ALA A 88 -3.60 -4.31 -17.89
CA ALA A 88 -2.80 -5.39 -18.47
C ALA A 88 -3.37 -6.78 -18.15
N SER A 89 -3.94 -6.96 -16.96
CA SER A 89 -4.61 -8.21 -16.55
C SER A 89 -5.97 -8.42 -17.27
N LEU A 90 -6.52 -7.37 -17.88
CA LEU A 90 -7.73 -7.41 -18.70
C LEU A 90 -7.43 -7.32 -20.21
N ASN A 91 -6.24 -7.76 -20.65
CA ASN A 91 -5.81 -7.66 -22.05
C ASN A 91 -5.92 -6.23 -22.61
N CYS A 92 -5.47 -5.25 -21.84
CA CYS A 92 -5.54 -3.82 -22.14
C CYS A 92 -6.95 -3.28 -22.44
N GLN A 93 -7.99 -3.91 -21.90
CA GLN A 93 -9.32 -3.32 -21.85
C GLN A 93 -9.42 -2.29 -20.74
N PHE A 94 -10.30 -1.31 -20.90
CA PHE A 94 -10.60 -0.35 -19.83
C PHE A 94 -11.19 -1.07 -18.62
N LYS A 95 -10.76 -0.68 -17.42
CA LYS A 95 -11.41 -1.11 -16.18
C LYS A 95 -12.91 -0.75 -16.22
N PRO A 96 -13.78 -1.55 -15.58
CA PRO A 96 -15.18 -1.17 -15.40
C PRO A 96 -15.28 0.19 -14.72
N CYS A 97 -16.25 1.01 -15.13
CA CYS A 97 -16.54 2.24 -14.41
C CYS A 97 -16.94 1.90 -12.97
N PRO A 98 -16.52 2.70 -11.98
CA PRO A 98 -17.02 2.54 -10.62
C PRO A 98 -18.55 2.59 -10.69
N LEU A 99 -19.20 1.59 -10.10
CA LEU A 99 -20.64 1.64 -9.94
C LEU A 99 -20.90 2.88 -9.09
N ALA A 100 -21.65 3.82 -9.65
CA ALA A 100 -22.12 5.00 -8.95
C ALA A 100 -23.14 4.56 -7.89
N ASN A 101 -22.68 3.87 -6.85
CA ASN A 101 -23.26 3.99 -5.53
C ASN A 101 -22.91 5.39 -5.07
N LYS A 102 -23.57 6.37 -5.70
CA LYS A 102 -23.66 7.73 -5.23
C LYS A 102 -24.41 7.61 -3.91
N GLU A 103 -23.69 7.35 -2.82
CA GLU A 103 -24.20 7.86 -1.56
C GLU A 103 -24.27 9.38 -1.75
N PRO A 104 -25.46 9.99 -1.59
CA PRO A 104 -25.62 11.43 -1.64
C PRO A 104 -25.11 12.01 -0.32
N ASP A 105 -23.84 11.78 0.02
CA ASP A 105 -23.23 12.21 1.27
C ASP A 105 -22.21 13.32 1.02
N SER A 106 -22.34 14.05 -0.09
CA SER A 106 -21.73 15.38 -0.16
C SER A 106 -22.52 16.30 0.78
N PRO A 107 -21.95 16.77 1.91
CA PRO A 107 -22.66 17.65 2.82
C PRO A 107 -23.12 18.89 2.07
N ILE A 108 -24.41 19.22 2.19
CA ILE A 108 -24.98 20.44 1.59
C ILE A 108 -24.36 21.65 2.30
N PHE A 109 -23.55 22.42 1.57
CA PHE A 109 -23.01 23.68 2.05
C PHE A 109 -23.91 24.84 1.60
N CYS A 110 -24.40 25.62 2.55
CA CYS A 110 -25.13 26.85 2.29
C CYS A 110 -24.20 28.06 2.42
N THR A 111 -24.58 29.17 1.80
CA THR A 111 -23.94 30.46 2.07
C THR A 111 -24.17 30.86 3.53
N GLN A 112 -23.23 31.63 4.11
CA GLN A 112 -23.26 32.05 5.51
C GLN A 112 -24.01 33.38 5.72
N ASP A 113 -24.84 33.79 4.75
CA ASP A 113 -25.69 34.97 4.90
C ASP A 113 -26.80 34.73 5.93
N VAL A 114 -27.21 35.83 6.56
CA VAL A 114 -28.26 35.86 7.58
C VAL A 114 -29.40 36.76 7.12
N ALA A 115 -30.62 36.41 7.51
CA ALA A 115 -31.81 37.24 7.38
C ALA A 115 -32.19 37.80 8.76
N GLN A 116 -32.70 39.03 8.78
CA GLN A 116 -33.14 39.67 10.02
C GLN A 116 -34.65 39.44 10.22
N CYS A 117 -35.04 39.14 11.45
CA CYS A 117 -36.42 39.00 11.91
C CYS A 117 -36.97 40.33 12.43
N ALA A 118 -38.29 40.43 12.64
CA ALA A 118 -38.94 41.67 13.07
C ALA A 118 -38.58 42.07 14.51
N ASP A 119 -38.34 41.09 15.38
CA ASP A 119 -37.78 41.27 16.73
C ASP A 119 -36.31 41.74 16.75
N GLY A 120 -35.66 41.81 15.58
CA GLY A 120 -34.27 42.21 15.41
C GLY A 120 -33.26 41.06 15.50
N SER A 121 -33.70 39.83 15.77
CA SER A 121 -32.87 38.62 15.75
C SER A 121 -32.45 38.25 14.32
N TYR A 122 -31.54 37.28 14.20
CA TYR A 122 -30.99 36.84 12.91
C TYR A 122 -31.06 35.32 12.77
N VAL A 123 -31.45 34.88 11.58
CA VAL A 123 -31.53 33.45 11.21
C VAL A 123 -30.65 33.15 10.00
N GLY A 124 -29.97 32.00 10.05
CA GLY A 124 -29.16 31.49 8.95
C GLY A 124 -29.91 30.51 8.05
N ARG A 125 -29.21 29.96 7.06
CA ARG A 125 -29.74 28.95 6.14
C ARG A 125 -29.82 27.56 6.78
N ASP A 126 -30.75 26.73 6.32
CA ASP A 126 -30.92 25.34 6.72
C ASP A 126 -30.45 24.37 5.62
N PRO A 127 -29.33 23.64 5.81
CA PRO A 127 -28.89 22.60 4.89
C PRO A 127 -29.92 21.50 4.63
N LYS A 128 -30.83 21.25 5.58
CA LYS A 128 -31.89 20.24 5.47
C LYS A 128 -33.10 20.72 4.66
N ASN A 129 -33.22 22.03 4.46
CA ASN A 129 -34.34 22.63 3.74
C ASN A 129 -33.85 23.46 2.53
N ASN A 130 -33.04 22.83 1.67
CA ASN A 130 -32.53 23.43 0.42
C ASN A 130 -31.91 24.83 0.61
N CYS A 131 -31.19 25.03 1.73
CA CYS A 131 -30.56 26.30 2.08
C CYS A 131 -31.52 27.49 2.17
N GLN A 132 -32.81 27.27 2.44
CA GLN A 132 -33.73 28.35 2.81
C GLN A 132 -33.39 28.91 4.21
N PHE A 133 -33.75 30.17 4.49
CA PHE A 133 -33.62 30.72 5.84
C PHE A 133 -34.50 29.94 6.81
N LYS A 134 -33.97 29.69 8.02
CA LYS A 134 -34.77 29.16 9.12
C LYS A 134 -35.91 30.14 9.46
N PRO A 135 -37.08 29.65 9.94
CA PRO A 135 -38.15 30.51 10.39
C PRO A 135 -37.71 31.37 11.59
N CYS A 136 -38.27 32.56 11.74
CA CYS A 136 -38.08 33.39 12.92
C CYS A 136 -38.93 32.87 14.09
N ASP A 137 -38.38 32.95 15.31
CA ASP A 137 -39.08 32.52 16.53
C ASP A 137 -40.31 33.37 16.84
N ASP A 138 -40.30 34.64 16.41
CA ASP A 138 -41.42 35.58 16.51
C ASP A 138 -42.51 35.35 15.43
N GLY A 139 -42.32 34.38 14.54
CA GLY A 139 -43.22 34.07 13.44
C GLY A 139 -43.16 35.06 12.26
N SER A 140 -42.25 36.04 12.30
CA SER A 140 -42.04 36.95 11.17
C SER A 140 -41.36 36.24 9.98
N ILE A 141 -41.54 36.77 8.78
CA ILE A 141 -40.91 36.23 7.57
C ILE A 141 -39.45 36.69 7.54
N PRO A 142 -38.45 35.78 7.48
CA PRO A 142 -37.05 36.15 7.36
C PRO A 142 -36.81 36.93 6.06
N GLY A 143 -36.38 38.18 6.17
CA GLY A 143 -36.21 39.08 5.03
C GLY A 143 -34.90 39.83 5.05
N ARG A 144 -34.50 40.36 3.88
CA ARG A 144 -33.56 41.49 3.86
C ARG A 144 -34.24 42.61 4.63
N SER A 145 -33.54 43.15 5.63
CA SER A 145 -33.92 44.38 6.31
C SER A 145 -34.52 45.33 5.28
N LYS A 146 -35.71 45.88 5.59
CA LYS A 146 -36.38 46.89 4.78
C LYS A 146 -35.31 47.81 4.19
N ALA A 147 -35.37 48.05 2.88
CA ALA A 147 -34.58 49.12 2.28
C ALA A 147 -34.70 50.33 3.20
N ARG A 148 -33.55 50.89 3.60
CA ARG A 148 -33.47 52.10 4.39
C ARG A 148 -34.38 53.12 3.68
N LEU A 149 -35.56 53.34 4.27
CA LEU A 149 -36.42 54.46 3.90
C LEU A 149 -35.69 55.65 4.49
N ASP A 150 -34.83 56.24 3.67
CA ASP A 150 -34.29 57.58 3.90
C ASP A 150 -35.45 58.59 3.94
#